data_AF-A0A953LSP9-F1
#
_entry.id   AF-A0A953LSP9-F1
#
_cell.length_a   1.000
_cell.length_b   1.000
_cell.length_c   1.000
_cell.angle_alpha   90.00
_cell.angle_beta   90.00
_cell.angle_gamma   90.00
#
_symmetry.space_group_name_H-M   'P 1'
#
loop_
_entity.id
_entity.type
_entity.pdbx_description
1 polymer ?
#
loop_
_entity_poly.entity_id
_entity_poly.type
_entity_poly.pdbx_seq_one_letter_code
_entity_poly.pdbx_strand_id
1 'polypeptide(L)'
;MPSTKIDLNCNRIVRIRDLDEIDEILFQNNRIHQKTFLAIFIELKWANDQFLSALEPIANRHGISHRTLETVRAKMRRMGLIDHISRFNRKHGYREGWTFSNRFATATHRLTTLLDDLKNQREPRRERKDRDLLKYV
;
A
#
# COMPACT_ATOMS: atom_id res chain seq x y z
N MET A 1 -14.99 -7.95 10.70
CA MET A 1 -14.27 -7.32 9.57
C MET A 1 -12.82 -7.14 9.98
N PRO A 2 -11.81 -7.60 9.22
CA PRO A 2 -10.43 -7.33 9.56
C PRO A 2 -10.21 -5.81 9.56
N SER A 3 -9.80 -5.26 10.70
CA SER A 3 -9.53 -3.83 10.88
C SER A 3 -8.59 -3.33 9.79
N THR A 4 -9.08 -2.42 8.95
CA THR A 4 -8.34 -1.79 7.84
C THR A 4 -7.50 -0.60 8.31
N LYS A 5 -7.17 -0.53 9.59
CA LYS A 5 -6.42 0.60 10.16
C LYS A 5 -4.98 0.54 9.67
N ILE A 6 -4.56 1.60 8.96
CA ILE A 6 -3.16 1.90 8.67
C ILE A 6 -2.70 2.84 9.79
N ASP A 7 -1.52 2.61 10.35
CA ASP A 7 -0.95 3.55 11.33
C ASP A 7 -0.36 4.76 10.60
N LEU A 8 -0.96 5.94 10.76
CA LEU A 8 -0.41 7.19 10.23
C LEU A 8 0.26 8.04 11.32
N ASN A 9 0.72 7.41 12.40
CA ASN A 9 1.46 8.10 13.46
C ASN A 9 2.85 8.55 12.99
N CYS A 10 3.07 9.87 12.94
CA CYS A 10 4.34 10.49 12.53
C CYS A 10 5.54 9.94 13.31
N ASN A 11 5.44 9.81 14.65
CA ASN A 11 6.55 9.32 15.48
C ASN A 11 6.90 7.87 15.17
N ARG A 12 5.91 7.06 14.81
CA ARG A 12 6.14 5.66 14.42
C ARG A 12 6.74 5.59 13.03
N ILE A 13 6.19 6.33 12.06
CA ILE A 13 6.68 6.36 10.68
C ILE A 13 8.14 6.82 10.60
N VAL A 14 8.51 7.87 11.34
CA VAL A 14 9.89 8.40 11.35
C VAL A 14 10.90 7.39 11.92
N ARG A 15 10.45 6.44 12.74
CA ARG A 15 11.34 5.45 13.39
C ARG A 15 11.55 4.19 12.57
N ILE A 16 10.74 3.96 11.54
CA ILE A 16 10.86 2.79 10.65
C ILE A 16 12.27 2.78 10.03
N ARG A 17 12.97 1.66 10.16
CA ARG A 17 14.23 1.42 9.46
C ARG A 17 14.14 0.21 8.54
N ASP A 18 13.41 -0.80 8.98
CA ASP A 18 13.40 -2.11 8.34
C ASP A 18 12.01 -2.55 7.87
N LEU A 19 11.98 -3.61 7.05
CA LEU A 19 10.77 -4.10 6.39
C LEU A 19 9.75 -4.71 7.36
N ASP A 20 10.22 -5.30 8.45
CA ASP A 20 9.45 -5.86 9.57
C ASP A 20 8.82 -4.79 10.48
N GLU A 21 9.13 -3.52 10.29
CA GLU A 21 8.40 -2.42 10.92
C GLU A 21 7.27 -1.90 10.00
N ILE A 22 7.43 -2.06 8.69
CA ILE A 22 6.45 -1.62 7.69
C ILE A 22 5.21 -2.52 7.72
N ASP A 23 5.39 -3.83 7.85
CA ASP A 23 4.29 -4.78 7.89
C ASP A 23 3.41 -4.58 9.14
N GLU A 24 3.99 -4.19 10.28
CA GLU A 24 3.25 -3.82 11.49
C GLU A 24 2.34 -2.62 11.27
N ILE A 25 2.81 -1.60 10.55
CA ILE A 25 2.05 -0.39 10.26
C ILE A 25 0.91 -0.67 9.29
N LEU A 26 1.18 -1.48 8.28
CA LEU A 26 0.21 -1.82 7.24
C LEU A 26 -0.79 -2.90 7.70
N PHE A 27 -0.40 -3.78 8.62
CA PHE A 27 -1.18 -4.94 9.06
C PHE A 27 -1.16 -5.06 10.60
N GLN A 28 -1.62 -4.01 11.28
CA GLN A 28 -1.65 -3.94 12.74
C GLN A 28 -2.29 -5.18 13.39
N ASN A 29 -1.60 -5.73 14.40
CA ASN A 29 -2.06 -6.82 15.26
C ASN A 29 -2.48 -8.11 14.54
N ASN A 30 -2.01 -8.35 13.32
CA ASN A 30 -2.30 -9.57 12.58
C ASN A 30 -1.03 -10.21 12.03
N ARG A 31 -0.39 -11.04 12.88
CA ARG A 31 0.86 -11.76 12.56
C ARG A 31 0.77 -12.62 11.30
N ILE A 32 -0.39 -13.22 11.04
CA ILE A 32 -0.60 -14.05 9.85
C ILE A 32 -0.56 -13.17 8.59
N HIS A 33 -1.20 -11.99 8.63
CA HIS A 33 -1.20 -11.06 7.49
C HIS A 33 0.16 -10.37 7.31
N GLN A 34 0.83 -10.00 8.41
CA GLN A 34 2.21 -9.52 8.45
C GLN A 34 3.15 -10.51 7.76
N LYS A 35 3.18 -11.77 8.22
CA LYS A 35 3.97 -12.86 7.58
C LYS A 35 3.64 -13.00 6.09
N THR A 36 2.36 -12.94 5.73
CA THR A 36 1.93 -13.07 4.33
C THR A 36 2.39 -11.88 3.47
N PHE A 37 2.32 -10.67 4.01
CA PHE A 37 2.83 -9.48 3.35
C PHE A 37 4.34 -9.60 3.13
N LEU A 38 5.10 -9.97 4.16
CA LEU A 38 6.54 -10.17 4.06
C LEU A 38 6.88 -11.23 3.02
N ALA A 39 6.17 -12.35 3.00
CA ALA A 39 6.37 -13.41 2.01
C ALA A 39 6.16 -12.89 0.58
N ILE A 40 5.06 -12.19 0.31
CA ILE A 40 4.81 -11.59 -1.01
C ILE A 40 5.91 -10.57 -1.36
N PHE A 41 6.25 -9.68 -0.42
CA PHE A 41 7.19 -8.60 -0.64
C PHE A 41 8.60 -9.14 -0.95
N ILE A 42 9.09 -10.09 -0.16
CA ILE A 42 10.42 -10.68 -0.30
C ILE A 42 10.52 -11.48 -1.61
N GLU A 43 9.55 -12.34 -1.89
CA GLU A 43 9.53 -13.13 -3.13
C GLU A 43 9.50 -12.24 -4.37
N LEU A 44 8.72 -11.16 -4.33
CA LEU A 44 8.66 -10.20 -5.44
C LEU A 44 9.94 -9.36 -5.55
N LYS A 45 10.54 -8.94 -4.43
CA LYS A 45 11.79 -8.17 -4.38
C LYS A 45 12.95 -8.92 -5.02
N TRP A 46 13.02 -10.24 -4.80
CA TRP A 46 14.12 -11.08 -5.29
C TRP A 46 13.80 -11.86 -6.56
N ALA A 47 12.58 -11.72 -7.10
CA ALA A 47 12.25 -12.26 -8.41
C ALA A 47 13.00 -11.51 -9.53
N ASN A 48 13.30 -12.22 -10.61
CA ASN A 48 13.83 -11.60 -11.83
C ASN A 48 12.89 -10.49 -12.30
N ASP A 49 13.47 -9.33 -12.61
CA ASP A 49 12.74 -8.11 -13.01
C ASP A 49 11.67 -7.64 -12.00
N GLN A 50 11.72 -8.10 -10.75
CA GLN A 50 10.68 -7.86 -9.73
C GLN A 50 9.28 -8.24 -10.24
N PHE A 51 9.21 -9.38 -10.90
CA PHE A 51 8.01 -9.89 -11.56
C PHE A 51 7.72 -11.34 -11.17
N LEU A 52 6.48 -11.60 -10.78
CA LEU A 52 6.00 -12.95 -10.49
C LEU A 52 4.77 -13.25 -11.37
N SER A 53 4.81 -14.35 -12.12
CA SER A 53 3.65 -14.78 -12.93
C SER A 53 2.44 -15.16 -12.07
N ALA A 54 2.68 -15.65 -10.85
CA ALA A 54 1.68 -16.16 -9.93
C ALA A 54 2.14 -15.94 -8.48
N LEU A 55 1.20 -15.69 -7.56
CA LEU A 55 1.48 -15.56 -6.12
C LEU A 55 1.12 -16.84 -5.36
N GLU A 56 0.33 -17.73 -5.96
CA GLU A 56 -0.12 -19.00 -5.41
C GLU A 56 1.04 -19.90 -4.94
N PRO A 57 2.19 -19.98 -5.65
CA PRO A 57 3.34 -20.76 -5.17
C PRO A 57 3.90 -20.26 -3.82
N ILE A 58 3.74 -18.97 -3.51
CA ILE A 58 4.17 -18.37 -2.24
C ILE A 58 3.38 -18.97 -1.08
N ALA A 59 2.07 -19.20 -1.28
CA ALA A 59 1.23 -19.80 -0.24
C ALA A 59 1.73 -21.18 0.16
N ASN A 60 2.03 -22.02 -0.83
CA ASN A 60 2.54 -23.37 -0.60
C ASN A 60 3.92 -23.36 0.05
N ARG A 61 4.84 -22.50 -0.42
CA ARG A 61 6.22 -22.43 0.10
C ARG A 61 6.28 -21.97 1.56
N HIS A 62 5.42 -21.03 1.95
CA HIS A 62 5.48 -20.39 3.26
C HIS A 62 4.42 -20.89 4.25
N GLY A 63 3.64 -21.91 3.87
CA GLY A 63 2.57 -22.49 4.69
C GLY A 63 1.43 -21.51 4.97
N ILE A 64 1.08 -20.68 4.00
CA ILE A 64 0.04 -19.65 4.11
C ILE A 64 -1.24 -20.17 3.46
N SER A 65 -2.40 -19.94 4.08
CA SER A 65 -3.68 -20.29 3.45
C SER A 65 -3.94 -19.43 2.21
N HIS A 66 -4.49 -20.01 1.14
CA HIS A 66 -4.87 -19.25 -0.05
C HIS A 66 -5.83 -18.09 0.26
N ARG A 67 -6.76 -18.28 1.20
CA ARG A 67 -7.67 -17.22 1.65
C ARG A 67 -6.91 -16.03 2.24
N THR A 68 -5.88 -16.28 3.05
CA THR A 68 -5.03 -15.23 3.63
C THR A 68 -4.23 -14.53 2.55
N LEU A 69 -3.61 -15.29 1.64
CA LEU A 69 -2.86 -14.75 0.50
C LEU A 69 -3.74 -13.79 -0.30
N GLU A 70 -4.95 -14.21 -0.66
CA GLU A 70 -5.91 -13.40 -1.41
C GLU A 70 -6.30 -12.11 -0.68
N THR A 71 -6.54 -12.20 0.63
CA THR A 71 -6.90 -11.05 1.46
C THR A 71 -5.77 -10.02 1.50
N VAL A 72 -4.53 -10.47 1.71
CA VAL A 72 -3.36 -9.60 1.79
C VAL A 72 -3.01 -9.03 0.42
N ARG A 73 -3.02 -9.85 -0.64
CA ARG A 73 -2.85 -9.43 -2.04
C ARG A 73 -3.85 -8.34 -2.41
N ALA A 74 -5.13 -8.54 -2.12
CA ALA A 74 -6.17 -7.55 -2.40
C ALA A 74 -5.92 -6.22 -1.66
N LYS A 75 -5.47 -6.28 -0.39
CA LYS A 75 -5.12 -5.09 0.38
C LYS A 75 -3.89 -4.38 -0.18
N MET A 76 -2.82 -5.10 -0.49
CA MET A 76 -1.60 -4.54 -1.10
C MET A 76 -1.91 -3.86 -2.44
N ARG A 77 -2.74 -4.48 -3.28
CA ARG A 77 -3.17 -3.91 -4.56
C ARG A 77 -4.01 -2.64 -4.36
N ARG A 78 -4.96 -2.65 -3.41
CA ARG A 78 -5.80 -1.48 -3.09
C ARG A 78 -4.98 -0.31 -2.56
N MET A 79 -3.96 -0.57 -1.75
CA MET A 79 -3.03 0.47 -1.27
C MET A 79 -2.12 0.98 -2.39
N GLY A 80 -1.99 0.23 -3.49
CA GLY A 80 -1.10 0.59 -4.59
C GLY A 80 0.37 0.27 -4.30
N LEU A 81 0.63 -0.79 -3.51
CA LEU A 81 1.97 -1.34 -3.28
C LEU A 81 2.39 -2.33 -4.36
N ILE A 82 1.43 -3.08 -4.89
CA ILE A 82 1.61 -4.02 -6.00
C ILE A 82 0.55 -3.76 -7.08
N ASP A 83 0.82 -4.22 -8.29
CA ASP A 83 -0.14 -4.20 -9.38
C ASP A 83 -0.17 -5.51 -10.15
N HIS A 84 -1.30 -5.74 -10.81
CA HIS A 84 -1.46 -6.86 -11.72
C HIS A 84 -1.22 -6.38 -13.15
N ILE A 85 -0.21 -6.91 -13.81
CA ILE A 85 0.04 -6.68 -15.22
C ILE A 85 -0.86 -7.63 -16.01
N SER A 86 -1.73 -7.05 -16.84
CA SER A 86 -2.54 -7.81 -17.79
C SER A 86 -1.68 -8.32 -18.95
N ARG A 87 -1.98 -9.53 -19.43
CA ARG A 87 -1.37 -10.14 -20.64
C ARG A 87 -1.39 -9.24 -21.88
N PHE A 88 -2.30 -8.27 -21.95
CA PHE A 88 -2.41 -7.35 -23.08
C PHE A 88 -1.46 -6.16 -23.00
N ASN A 89 -0.66 -6.06 -21.94
CA ASN A 89 0.25 -4.94 -21.75
C ASN A 89 1.55 -5.14 -22.55
N ARG A 90 1.63 -4.46 -23.68
CA ARG A 90 2.81 -4.46 -24.56
C ARG A 90 4.09 -3.99 -23.86
N LYS A 91 3.99 -3.07 -22.89
CA LYS A 91 5.17 -2.54 -22.16
C LYS A 91 5.87 -3.59 -21.31
N HIS A 92 5.15 -4.64 -20.90
CA HIS A 92 5.69 -5.74 -20.12
C HIS A 92 5.84 -7.03 -20.95
N GLY A 93 5.96 -6.90 -22.28
CA GLY A 93 6.21 -8.04 -23.17
C GLY A 93 5.05 -9.03 -23.24
N TYR A 94 3.81 -8.57 -23.07
CA TYR A 94 2.60 -9.41 -23.07
C TYR A 94 2.58 -10.50 -21.97
N ARG A 95 3.32 -10.27 -20.88
CA ARG A 95 3.34 -11.15 -19.71
C ARG A 95 2.16 -10.82 -18.78
N GLU A 96 1.64 -11.84 -18.10
CA GLU A 96 0.64 -11.70 -17.04
C GLU A 96 1.27 -12.03 -15.70
N GLY A 97 1.03 -11.20 -14.69
CA GLY A 97 1.61 -11.40 -13.37
C GLY A 97 1.55 -10.18 -12.47
N TRP A 98 2.42 -10.17 -11.48
CA TRP A 98 2.45 -9.23 -10.37
C TRP A 98 3.79 -8.50 -10.33
N THR A 99 3.74 -7.20 -10.05
CA THR A 99 4.91 -6.34 -9.88
C THR A 99 4.66 -5.28 -8.81
N PHE A 100 5.71 -4.57 -8.38
CA PHE A 100 5.55 -3.43 -7.49
C PHE A 100 4.84 -2.27 -8.19
N SER A 101 4.08 -1.50 -7.42
CA SER A 101 3.40 -0.31 -7.89
C SER A 101 3.93 0.91 -7.17
N ASN A 102 4.12 2.00 -7.91
CA ASN A 102 4.53 3.28 -7.34
C ASN A 102 3.33 4.14 -6.90
N ARG A 103 2.10 3.64 -7.07
CA ARG A 103 0.87 4.42 -6.83
C ARG A 103 0.77 4.91 -5.39
N PHE A 104 1.17 4.09 -4.42
CA PHE A 104 1.16 4.50 -3.01
C PHE A 104 2.09 5.69 -2.75
N ALA A 105 3.32 5.64 -3.27
CA ALA A 105 4.30 6.72 -3.13
C ALA A 105 3.82 8.01 -3.83
N THR A 106 3.29 7.90 -5.05
CA THR A 106 2.72 9.05 -5.75
C THR A 106 1.55 9.68 -4.99
N ALA A 107 0.64 8.85 -4.45
CA ALA A 107 -0.53 9.32 -3.73
C ALA A 107 -0.16 10.00 -2.41
N THR A 108 0.80 9.44 -1.66
CA THR A 108 1.29 10.03 -0.41
C THR A 108 2.03 11.34 -0.65
N HIS A 109 2.88 11.42 -1.68
CA HIS A 109 3.50 12.69 -2.07
C HIS A 109 2.45 13.75 -2.42
N ARG A 110 1.41 13.39 -3.20
CA ARG A 110 0.33 14.33 -3.55
C ARG A 110 -0.43 14.80 -2.30
N LEU A 111 -0.67 13.92 -1.33
CA LEU A 111 -1.30 14.29 -0.06
C LEU A 111 -0.46 15.33 0.70
N THR A 112 0.86 15.13 0.78
CA THR A 112 1.78 16.09 1.41
C THR A 112 1.68 17.46 0.74
N THR A 113 1.80 17.51 -0.58
CA THR A 113 1.66 18.78 -1.34
C THR A 113 0.31 19.45 -1.09
N LEU A 114 -0.78 18.67 -1.08
CA LEU A 114 -2.11 19.21 -0.84
C LEU A 114 -2.24 19.83 0.56
N LEU A 115 -1.67 19.19 1.59
CA LEU A 115 -1.70 19.73 2.96
C LEU A 115 -0.91 21.04 3.07
N ASP A 116 0.26 21.11 2.42
CA ASP A 116 1.05 22.35 2.39
C ASP A 116 0.33 23.47 1.63
N ASP A 117 -0.28 23.16 0.48
CA ASP A 117 -1.07 24.12 -0.28
C ASP A 117 -2.24 24.69 0.55
N LEU A 118 -3.01 23.80 1.20
CA LEU A 118 -4.15 24.20 2.02
C LEU A 118 -3.74 25.08 3.21
N LYS A 119 -2.61 24.76 3.85
CA LYS A 119 -2.06 25.54 4.97
C LYS A 119 -1.67 26.96 4.55
N ASN A 120 -1.15 27.13 3.33
CA ASN A 120 -0.61 28.39 2.85
C ASN A 120 -1.64 29.28 2.13
N GLN A 121 -2.78 28.72 1.72
CA GLN A 121 -3.85 29.44 1.01
C GLN A 121 -4.72 30.31 1.94
N ARG A 122 -4.20 31.47 2.34
CA ARG A 122 -4.83 32.40 3.31
C ARG A 122 -5.67 33.53 2.70
N GLU A 123 -6.44 33.23 1.67
CA GLU A 123 -7.31 34.22 1.01
C GLU A 123 -8.61 34.44 1.81
N PRO A 124 -9.13 35.68 1.94
CA PRO A 124 -10.35 35.96 2.73
C PRO A 124 -11.59 35.16 2.30
N ARG A 125 -11.72 34.84 1.00
CA ARG A 125 -12.83 34.03 0.48
C ARG A 125 -12.76 32.56 0.94
N ARG A 126 -11.55 32.04 1.17
CA ARG A 126 -11.32 30.67 1.65
C ARG A 126 -11.56 30.54 3.14
N GLU A 127 -11.18 31.54 3.93
CA GLU A 127 -11.43 31.51 5.38
C GLU A 127 -12.91 31.26 5.70
N ARG A 128 -13.83 31.96 5.02
CA ARG A 128 -15.27 31.75 5.21
C ARG A 128 -15.68 30.31 4.87
N LYS A 129 -15.22 29.80 3.73
CA LYS A 129 -15.49 28.41 3.30
C LYS A 129 -14.97 27.40 4.31
N ASP A 130 -13.73 27.57 4.78
CA ASP A 130 -13.08 26.64 5.71
C ASP A 130 -13.77 26.62 7.08
N ARG A 131 -14.16 27.80 7.59
CA ARG A 131 -14.94 27.90 8.84
C ARG A 131 -16.34 27.32 8.69
N ASP A 132 -16.97 27.47 7.53
CA ASP A 132 -18.29 26.89 7.26
C ASP A 132 -18.26 25.35 7.27
N LEU A 133 -17.12 24.70 6.97
CA LEU A 133 -16.99 23.23 7.06
C LEU A 133 -17.28 22.70 8.47
N LEU A 134 -17.01 23.46 9.53
CA LEU A 134 -17.29 23.07 10.91
C LEU A 134 -18.79 22.91 11.20
N LYS A 135 -19.67 23.45 10.35
CA LYS A 135 -21.12 23.32 10.51
C LYS A 135 -21.68 22.00 9.99
N TYR A 136 -20.89 21.24 9.23
CA TYR A 136 -21.30 20.03 8.54
C TYR A 136 -20.74 18.74 9.15
N VAL A 137 -19.99 18.83 10.27
CA VAL A 137 -19.44 17.71 11.04
C VAL A 137 -20.12 17.69 12.40
#